data_AF-A0A6N7L018-F1
#
_entry.id   AF-A0A6N7L018-F1
#
_cell.length_a   1.000
_cell.length_b   1.000
_cell.length_c   1.000
_cell.angle_alpha   90.00
_cell.angle_beta   90.00
_cell.angle_gamma   90.00
#
_symmetry.space_group_name_H-M   'P 1'
#
loop_
_entity.id
_entity.type
_entity.pdbx_description
1 polymer ?
#
loop_
_entity_poly.entity_id
_entity_poly.type
_entity_poly.pdbx_seq_one_letter_code
_entity_poly.pdbx_strand_id
1 'polypeptide(L)'
;MDPTITPADLTAAADPDTFGSYLTSIKPEHDHMGGPDHHAGRSSSIRTAEFEGHQIKIVTTYEVTVDGRPLKAGLDVDDDGILACHGLPAYQFSSALDTVRELIRKFPKYFPKDE
;
A
#
# COMPACT_ATOMS: atom_id res chain seq x y z
N MET A 1 -20.13 8.75 11.51
CA MET A 1 -20.96 7.65 12.06
C MET A 1 -20.85 6.53 11.06
N ASP A 2 -20.14 5.45 11.40
CA ASP A 2 -20.13 4.27 10.55
C ASP A 2 -21.56 3.71 10.47
N PRO A 3 -22.12 3.46 9.28
CA PRO A 3 -23.40 2.81 9.19
C PRO A 3 -23.24 1.39 9.74
N THR A 4 -23.94 1.10 10.85
CA THR A 4 -24.00 -0.26 11.40
C THR A 4 -24.63 -1.17 10.36
N ILE A 5 -23.83 -1.99 9.70
CA ILE A 5 -24.30 -3.00 8.77
C ILE A 5 -25.09 -4.05 9.57
N THR A 6 -26.37 -4.21 9.25
CA THR A 6 -27.23 -5.19 9.91
C THR A 6 -27.15 -6.55 9.22
N PRO A 7 -27.55 -7.64 9.90
CA PRO A 7 -27.67 -8.96 9.25
C PRO A 7 -28.63 -8.98 8.06
N ALA A 8 -29.65 -8.14 8.06
CA ALA A 8 -30.58 -7.99 6.95
C ALA A 8 -29.87 -7.35 5.73
N ASP A 9 -29.01 -6.35 5.97
CA ASP A 9 -28.22 -5.71 4.92
C ASP A 9 -27.24 -6.71 4.29
N LEU A 10 -26.59 -7.55 5.11
CA LEU A 10 -25.72 -8.62 4.61
C LEU A 10 -26.48 -9.65 3.78
N THR A 11 -27.68 -10.03 4.21
CA THR A 11 -28.51 -11.01 3.50
C THR A 11 -28.96 -10.47 2.14
N ALA A 12 -29.38 -9.20 2.10
CA ALA A 12 -29.74 -8.53 0.86
C ALA A 12 -28.53 -8.36 -0.09
N ALA A 13 -27.35 -8.04 0.44
CA ALA A 13 -26.13 -7.92 -0.35
C ALA A 13 -25.60 -9.27 -0.87
N ALA A 14 -25.90 -10.38 -0.18
CA ALA A 14 -25.49 -11.74 -0.56
C ALA A 14 -26.43 -12.40 -1.59
N ASP A 15 -27.56 -11.76 -1.92
CA ASP A 15 -28.44 -12.21 -3.00
C ASP A 15 -27.66 -12.25 -4.34
N PRO A 16 -27.70 -13.36 -5.10
CA PRO A 16 -26.87 -13.53 -6.30
C PRO A 16 -27.07 -12.45 -7.38
N ASP A 17 -28.29 -11.97 -7.57
CA ASP A 17 -28.60 -10.96 -8.58
C ASP A 17 -28.13 -9.57 -8.14
N THR A 18 -28.30 -9.27 -6.85
CA THR A 18 -27.80 -8.06 -6.23
C THR A 18 -26.27 -7.99 -6.29
N PHE A 19 -25.61 -9.09 -5.93
CA PHE A 19 -24.15 -9.20 -6.00
C PHE A 19 -23.63 -9.14 -7.45
N GLY A 20 -24.28 -9.83 -8.37
CA GLY A 20 -23.94 -9.77 -9.80
C GLY A 20 -24.05 -8.36 -10.36
N SER A 21 -25.13 -7.64 -10.03
CA SER A 21 -25.34 -6.25 -10.43
C SER A 21 -24.27 -5.34 -9.83
N TYR A 22 -23.92 -5.52 -8.56
CA TYR A 22 -22.83 -4.80 -7.92
C TYR A 22 -21.52 -5.02 -8.65
N LEU A 23 -21.12 -6.27 -8.94
CA LEU A 23 -19.89 -6.56 -9.69
C LEU A 23 -19.87 -5.88 -11.07
N THR A 24 -20.99 -5.82 -11.78
CA THR A 24 -21.07 -5.11 -13.07
C THR A 24 -21.00 -3.59 -12.93
N SER A 25 -21.38 -3.05 -11.76
CA SER A 25 -21.28 -1.62 -11.45
C SER A 25 -19.89 -1.18 -11.02
N ILE A 26 -19.06 -2.13 -10.54
CA ILE A 26 -17.65 -1.90 -10.26
C ILE A 26 -16.96 -1.75 -11.62
N LYS A 27 -16.73 -0.50 -12.04
CA LYS A 27 -15.64 -0.24 -12.97
C LYS A 27 -14.36 -0.53 -12.21
N PRO A 28 -13.41 -1.33 -12.73
CA PRO A 28 -12.09 -1.39 -12.14
C PRO A 28 -11.49 0.00 -12.26
N GLU A 29 -11.60 0.79 -11.20
CA GLU A 29 -10.85 2.02 -11.04
C GLU A 29 -9.40 1.58 -10.82
N HIS A 30 -8.63 1.59 -11.89
CA HIS A 30 -7.17 1.45 -11.85
C HIS A 30 -6.54 2.74 -11.31
N ASP A 31 -7.11 3.32 -10.26
CA ASP A 31 -6.49 4.41 -9.52
C ASP A 31 -5.81 3.79 -8.31
N HIS A 32 -4.70 3.11 -8.59
CA HIS A 32 -3.60 3.18 -7.65
C HIS A 32 -3.34 4.67 -7.40
N MET A 33 -3.39 5.09 -6.14
CA MET A 33 -2.71 6.29 -5.67
C MET A 33 -1.22 6.12 -5.99
N GLY A 34 -0.86 6.40 -7.24
CA GLY A 34 0.42 6.01 -7.82
C GLY A 34 0.36 6.12 -9.33
N GLY A 35 0.63 7.33 -9.85
CA GLY A 35 0.70 7.61 -11.27
C GLY A 35 1.72 6.74 -12.02
N PRO A 36 1.77 6.81 -13.36
CA PRO A 36 2.37 5.78 -14.23
C PRO A 36 3.90 5.58 -14.16
N ASP A 37 4.60 6.16 -13.19
CA ASP A 37 6.07 6.27 -13.17
C ASP A 37 6.78 5.41 -12.11
N HIS A 38 6.09 4.43 -11.49
CA HIS A 38 6.67 3.59 -10.42
C HIS A 38 7.75 2.58 -10.88
N HIS A 39 8.19 2.61 -12.14
CA HIS A 39 9.18 1.67 -12.65
C HIS A 39 10.64 2.12 -12.56
N ALA A 40 10.96 3.34 -12.10
CA ALA A 40 12.36 3.74 -11.95
C ALA A 40 12.69 4.86 -10.94
N GLY A 41 11.70 5.39 -10.20
CA GLY A 41 11.89 6.56 -9.35
C GLY A 41 11.64 6.27 -7.86
N ARG A 42 12.46 6.89 -7.01
CA ARG A 42 12.26 7.07 -5.57
C ARG A 42 10.75 7.20 -5.22
N SER A 43 10.16 6.18 -4.59
CA SER A 43 8.75 6.25 -4.17
C SER A 43 8.61 7.20 -2.98
N SER A 44 7.53 7.98 -2.96
CA SER A 44 7.21 8.85 -1.84
C SER A 44 5.76 8.69 -1.45
N SER A 45 5.49 8.61 -0.15
CA SER A 45 4.14 8.62 0.39
C SER A 45 3.80 10.01 0.85
N ILE A 46 2.65 10.53 0.39
CA ILE A 46 2.14 11.84 0.75
C ILE A 46 0.89 11.63 1.57
N ARG A 47 0.88 12.15 2.81
CA ARG A 47 -0.27 12.16 3.71
C ARG A 47 -0.66 13.59 4.00
N THR A 48 -1.96 13.85 4.03
CA THR A 48 -2.50 15.19 4.26
C THR A 48 -3.63 15.14 5.26
N ALA A 49 -3.67 16.10 6.18
CA ALA A 49 -4.73 16.23 7.17
C ALA A 49 -5.02 17.71 7.44
N GLU A 50 -6.20 18.01 7.97
CA GLU A 50 -6.50 19.32 8.54
C GLU A 50 -6.77 19.15 10.03
N PHE A 51 -6.14 19.99 10.87
CA PHE A 51 -6.36 19.97 12.31
C PHE A 51 -6.35 21.39 12.87
N GLU A 52 -7.44 21.77 13.55
CA GLU A 52 -7.62 23.11 14.15
C GLU A 52 -7.34 24.28 13.18
N GLY A 53 -7.75 24.12 11.91
CA GLY A 53 -7.53 25.11 10.86
C GLY A 53 -6.13 25.10 10.23
N HIS A 54 -5.27 24.17 10.63
CA HIS A 54 -3.95 23.96 10.04
C HIS A 54 -3.98 22.85 8.99
N GLN A 55 -3.45 23.15 7.80
CA GLN A 55 -3.20 22.15 6.77
C GLN A 55 -1.87 21.44 7.04
N ILE A 56 -1.93 20.13 7.21
CA ILE A 56 -0.79 19.25 7.46
C ILE A 56 -0.48 18.50 6.17
N LYS A 57 0.79 18.50 5.76
CA LYS A 57 1.30 17.66 4.67
C LYS A 57 2.57 16.97 5.11
N ILE A 58 2.56 15.64 5.09
CA ILE A 58 3.70 14.80 5.39
C ILE A 58 4.13 14.12 4.10
N VAL A 59 5.38 14.33 3.70
CA VAL A 59 5.99 13.63 2.57
C VAL A 59 7.09 12.73 3.13
N THR A 60 6.95 11.43 2.97
CA THR A 60 7.96 10.46 3.38
C THR A 60 8.62 9.86 2.17
N THR A 61 9.95 9.90 2.16
CA THR A 61 10.80 9.29 1.15
C THR A 61 11.74 8.33 1.85
N TYR A 62 11.77 7.07 1.43
CA TYR A 62 12.76 6.11 1.89
C TYR A 62 13.90 6.01 0.87
N GLU A 63 15.11 6.29 1.32
CA GLU A 63 16.32 5.96 0.57
C GLU A 63 16.91 4.69 1.17
N VAL A 64 16.72 3.57 0.48
CA VAL A 64 17.13 2.26 0.97
C VAL A 64 18.24 1.72 0.08
N THR A 65 19.35 1.36 0.70
CA THR A 65 20.44 0.63 0.07
C THR A 65 20.63 -0.73 0.75
N VAL A 66 20.86 -1.76 -0.06
CA VAL A 66 21.21 -3.10 0.40
C VAL A 66 22.53 -3.46 -0.27
N ASP A 67 23.56 -3.73 0.53
CA ASP A 67 24.93 -3.97 0.05
C ASP A 67 25.41 -2.86 -0.90
N GLY A 68 25.17 -1.60 -0.54
CA GLY A 68 25.54 -0.43 -1.33
C GLY A 68 24.71 -0.20 -2.60
N ARG A 69 23.79 -1.10 -2.95
CA ARG A 69 22.93 -0.98 -4.14
C ARG A 69 21.56 -0.42 -3.76
N PRO A 70 21.03 0.57 -4.51
CA PRO A 70 19.68 1.09 -4.27
C PRO A 70 18.62 -0.01 -4.40
N LEU A 71 17.75 -0.10 -3.41
CA LEU A 71 16.58 -0.95 -3.48
C LEU A 71 15.56 -0.31 -4.43
N LYS A 72 15.09 -1.08 -5.42
CA LYS A 72 14.08 -0.64 -6.40
C LYS A 72 12.64 -0.87 -5.96
N ALA A 73 12.43 -1.52 -4.82
CA ALA A 73 11.10 -1.74 -4.28
C ALA A 73 10.57 -0.43 -3.67
N GLY A 74 9.37 -0.03 -4.09
CA GLY A 74 8.66 1.08 -3.46
C GLY A 74 8.19 0.69 -2.06
N LEU A 75 8.39 1.61 -1.11
CA LEU A 75 7.81 1.53 0.23
C LEU A 75 6.79 2.65 0.34
N ASP A 76 5.56 2.26 0.71
CA ASP A 76 4.49 3.18 1.02
C ASP A 76 4.19 3.14 2.52
N VAL A 77 3.83 4.29 3.08
CA VAL A 77 3.49 4.41 4.51
C VAL A 77 2.17 5.16 4.68
N ASP A 78 1.27 4.58 5.46
CA ASP A 78 -0.07 5.12 5.74
C ASP A 78 -0.08 6.07 6.95
N ASP A 79 -1.27 6.57 7.31
CA ASP A 79 -1.46 7.54 8.39
C ASP A 79 -1.12 6.99 9.79
N ASP A 80 -1.20 5.68 9.98
CA ASP A 80 -0.81 4.99 11.22
C ASP A 80 0.70 4.70 11.27
N GLY A 81 1.43 5.03 10.20
CA GLY A 81 2.86 4.76 10.08
C GLY A 81 3.17 3.32 9.67
N ILE A 82 2.18 2.57 9.20
CA ILE A 82 2.35 1.20 8.73
C ILE A 82 2.82 1.22 7.28
N LEU A 83 3.85 0.42 7.02
CA LEU A 83 4.46 0.26 5.70
C LEU A 83 3.83 -0.88 4.92
N ALA A 84 3.58 -0.59 3.65
CA ALA A 84 3.25 -1.55 2.60
C ALA A 84 4.36 -1.56 1.54
N CYS A 85 4.50 -2.69 0.85
CA CYS A 85 5.40 -2.83 -0.28
C CYS A 85 4.72 -3.67 -1.36
N HIS A 86 4.74 -3.21 -2.61
CA HIS A 86 4.18 -3.96 -3.75
C HIS A 86 4.79 -5.36 -3.91
N GLY A 87 6.05 -5.56 -3.52
CA GLY A 87 6.69 -6.88 -3.51
C GLY A 87 6.15 -7.83 -2.44
N LEU A 88 5.46 -7.30 -1.42
CA LEU A 88 4.92 -8.02 -0.27
C LEU A 88 3.45 -7.62 -0.01
N PRO A 89 2.54 -7.83 -0.96
CA PRO A 89 1.18 -7.25 -0.91
C PRO A 89 0.30 -7.80 0.23
N ALA A 90 0.65 -8.96 0.78
CA ALA A 90 -0.06 -9.59 1.90
C ALA A 90 0.56 -9.24 3.27
N TYR A 91 1.51 -8.29 3.33
CA TYR A 91 2.23 -7.94 4.55
C TYR A 91 2.15 -6.45 4.84
N GLN A 92 2.18 -6.14 6.14
CA GLN A 92 2.23 -4.80 6.69
C GLN A 92 3.30 -4.76 7.79
N PHE A 93 4.06 -3.67 7.87
CA PHE A 93 5.20 -3.57 8.79
C PHE A 93 5.20 -2.22 9.49
N SER A 94 5.55 -2.18 10.77
CA SER A 94 5.79 -0.90 11.47
C SER A 94 7.21 -0.35 11.25
N SER A 95 8.02 -1.01 10.40
CA SER A 95 9.46 -0.78 10.29
C SER A 95 9.95 -1.07 8.88
N ALA A 96 10.56 -0.06 8.25
CA ALA A 96 11.17 -0.21 6.93
C ALA A 96 12.29 -1.28 6.92
N LEU A 97 13.03 -1.43 8.02
CA LEU A 97 14.04 -2.48 8.15
C LEU A 97 13.42 -3.88 8.12
N ASP A 98 12.25 -4.07 8.73
CA ASP A 98 11.57 -5.36 8.72
C ASP A 98 10.97 -5.67 7.36
N THR A 99 10.43 -4.66 6.67
CA THR A 99 10.03 -4.77 5.26
C THR A 99 11.19 -5.25 4.39
N VAL A 100 12.38 -4.64 4.53
CA VAL A 100 13.57 -5.00 3.75
C VAL A 100 14.09 -6.39 4.09
N ARG A 101 14.10 -6.78 5.38
CA ARG A 101 14.48 -8.13 5.80
C ARG A 101 13.55 -9.17 5.16
N GLU A 102 12.25 -8.91 5.13
CA GLU A 102 11.28 -9.83 4.53
C GLU A 102 11.42 -9.89 3.01
N LEU A 103 11.72 -8.76 2.34
CA LEU A 103 12.05 -8.75 0.92
C LEU A 103 13.26 -9.63 0.61
N ILE A 104 14.36 -9.48 1.35
CA ILE A 104 15.56 -10.31 1.18
C ILE A 104 15.23 -11.78 1.41
N ARG A 105 14.47 -12.09 2.47
CA ARG A 105 14.09 -13.46 2.83
C ARG A 105 13.25 -14.13 1.75
N LYS A 106 12.24 -13.44 1.20
CA LYS A 106 11.32 -14.01 0.21
C LYS A 106 11.87 -14.00 -1.20
N PHE A 107 12.72 -13.03 -1.52
CA PHE A 107 13.20 -12.77 -2.87
C PHE A 107 14.74 -12.77 -2.98
N PRO A 108 15.45 -13.75 -2.40
CA PRO A 108 16.92 -13.70 -2.26
C PRO A 108 17.65 -13.58 -3.61
N LYS A 109 17.07 -14.09 -4.69
CA LYS A 109 17.63 -13.97 -6.05
C LYS A 109 17.78 -12.52 -6.55
N TYR A 110 17.04 -11.57 -5.98
CA TYR A 110 17.15 -10.14 -6.31
C TYR A 110 18.12 -9.41 -5.38
N PHE A 111 18.75 -10.11 -4.43
CA PHE A 111 19.75 -9.62 -3.50
C PHE A 111 21.01 -10.51 -3.58
N PRO A 112 21.67 -10.61 -4.74
CA PRO A 112 22.86 -11.45 -4.88
C PRO A 112 23.98 -10.89 -4.01
N LYS A 113 24.64 -11.72 -3.20
CA LYS A 113 25.83 -11.28 -2.46
C LYS A 113 26.97 -11.08 -3.45
N ASP A 114 27.78 -10.05 -3.24
CA ASP A 114 29.02 -9.91 -4.00
C ASP A 114 29.97 -11.07 -3.58
N GLU A 115 30.54 -11.77 -4.55
CA GLU A 115 31.57 -12.81 -4.34
C GLU A 115 32.93 -12.20 -4.01
#